data_AF-A0A968TYQ8-F1
#
_entry.id   AF-A0A968TYQ8-F1
#
_cell.length_a   1.000
_cell.length_b   1.000
_cell.length_c   1.000
_cell.angle_alpha   90.00
_cell.angle_beta   90.00
_cell.angle_gamma   90.00
#
_symmetry.space_group_name_H-M   'P 1'
#
loop_
_entity.id
_entity.type
_entity.pdbx_description
1 polymer ?
#
loop_
_entity_poly.entity_id
_entity_poly.type
_entity_poly.pdbx_seq_one_letter_code
_entity_poly.pdbx_strand_id
1 'polypeptide(L)' 'MDEQIRDLIRQGVEALKAGDKATARRILLDVTNRAPAYQDAWLWLSDTTNSPVEQRGYIEQAISIDPYSRAGQIAQKS' A
#
# COMPACT_ATOMS: atom_id res chain seq x y z
N MET A 1 7.56 15.95 7.53
CA MET A 1 6.38 15.34 6.91
C MET A 1 6.69 13.94 6.41
N ASP A 2 7.72 13.77 5.57
CA ASP A 2 8.09 12.45 5.04
C ASP A 2 8.41 11.38 6.09
N GLU A 3 9.11 11.77 7.17
CA GLU A 3 9.45 10.84 8.25
C GLU A 3 8.21 10.29 8.98
N GLN A 4 7.21 11.14 9.24
CA GLN A 4 5.95 10.74 9.86
C GLN A 4 5.15 9.77 8.96
N ILE A 5 5.14 10.02 7.65
CA ILE A 5 4.50 9.12 6.68
C ILE A 5 5.18 7.75 6.66
N ARG A 6 6.51 7.71 6.64
CA ARG A 6 7.27 6.44 6.69
C ARG A 6 7.00 5.67 7.98
N ASP A 7 6.86 6.36 9.10
CA ASP A 7 6.60 5.71 10.38
C ASP A 7 5.17 5.15 10.47
N LEU A 8 4.19 5.81 9.85
CA LEU A 8 2.84 5.26 9.67
C LEU A 8 2.84 4.02 8.76
N ILE A 9 3.58 4.07 7.64
CA ILE A 9 3.75 2.90 6.77
C ILE A 9 4.35 1.73 7.56
N ARG A 10 5.40 1.98 8.35
CA ARG A 10 6.02 0.96 9.21
C ARG A 10 5.03 0.35 10.19
N GLN A 11 4.23 1.16 10.88
CA GLN A 11 3.18 0.68 11.79
C GLN A 11 2.12 -0.18 11.07
N GLY A 12 1.71 0.21 9.86
CA GLY A 12 0.80 -0.58 9.04
C GLY A 12 1.38 -1.94 8.65
N VAL A 13 2.66 -1.98 8.31
CA VAL A 13 3.39 -3.22 7.98
C VAL A 13 3.56 -4.12 9.22
N GLU A 14 3.85 -3.55 10.39
CA GLU A 14 3.92 -4.30 11.64
C GLU A 14 2.56 -4.93 12.00
N ALA A 15 1.45 -4.21 11.79
CA ALA A 15 0.10 -4.76 11.95
C ALA A 15 -0.19 -5.91 10.98
N LEU A 16 0.22 -5.80 9.70
CA LEU A 16 0.11 -6.90 8.73
C LEU A 16 0.89 -8.14 9.19
N LYS A 17 2.12 -7.95 9.66
CA LYS A 17 2.98 -9.04 10.18
C LYS A 17 2.38 -9.71 11.41
N ALA A 18 1.64 -8.95 12.24
CA ALA A 18 0.89 -9.48 13.37
C ALA A 18 -0.43 -10.16 12.98
N GLY A 19 -0.81 -10.15 11.70
CA GLY A 19 -2.07 -10.68 11.21
C GLY A 19 -3.27 -9.73 11.36
N ASP A 20 -3.07 -8.53 11.90
CA ASP A 20 -4.10 -7.51 12.05
C ASP A 20 -4.26 -6.69 10.76
N LYS A 21 -4.92 -7.32 9.77
CA LYS A 21 -5.22 -6.69 8.48
C LYS A 21 -6.12 -5.45 8.62
N ALA A 22 -7.00 -5.41 9.61
CA ALA A 22 -7.95 -4.30 9.80
C ALA A 22 -7.21 -3.04 10.25
N THR A 23 -6.33 -3.15 11.25
CA THR A 23 -5.50 -2.04 11.70
C THR A 23 -4.54 -1.59 10.61
N ALA A 24 -3.89 -2.53 9.93
CA ALA A 24 -3.02 -2.20 8.80
C ALA A 24 -3.74 -1.41 7.72
N ARG A 25 -4.93 -1.86 7.30
CA ARG A 25 -5.76 -1.19 6.29
C ARG A 25 -6.06 0.24 6.69
N ARG A 26 -6.49 0.44 7.95
CA ARG A 26 -6.82 1.78 8.46
C ARG A 26 -5.63 2.73 8.42
N ILE A 27 -4.46 2.28 8.88
CA ILE A 27 -3.24 3.09 8.92
C ILE A 27 -2.78 3.44 7.50
N LEU A 28 -2.73 2.44 6.62
CA LEU A 28 -2.24 2.63 5.25
C LEU A 28 -3.20 3.49 4.41
N LEU A 29 -4.52 3.40 4.64
CA LEU A 29 -5.50 4.31 4.01
C LEU A 29 -5.30 5.76 4.48
N ASP A 30 -5.00 5.98 5.76
CA ASP A 30 -4.68 7.33 6.26
C ASP A 30 -3.42 7.88 5.59
N VAL A 31 -2.40 7.03 5.38
CA VAL A 31 -1.21 7.42 4.61
C VAL A 31 -1.57 7.80 3.17
N THR A 32 -2.37 6.99 2.46
CA THR A 32 -2.75 7.31 1.07
C THR A 32 -3.57 8.58 0.94
N ASN A 33 -4.37 8.92 1.97
CA ASN A 33 -5.13 10.17 1.99
C ASN A 33 -4.23 11.40 2.22
N ARG A 34 -3.20 11.27 3.07
CA ARG A 34 -2.28 12.37 3.40
C ARG A 34 -1.18 12.55 2.36
N ALA A 35 -0.71 11.45 1.79
CA ALA A 35 0.44 11.40 0.92
C ALA A 35 0.16 10.42 -0.24
N PRO A 36 -0.74 10.77 -1.17
CA PRO A 36 -1.17 9.87 -2.25
C PRO A 36 -0.03 9.46 -3.18
N ALA A 37 1.06 10.22 -3.25
CA ALA A 37 2.27 9.89 -4.01
C ALA A 37 3.18 8.85 -3.32
N TYR A 38 2.87 8.41 -2.09
CA TYR A 38 3.63 7.35 -1.41
C TYR A 38 3.16 5.99 -1.89
N GLN A 39 3.88 5.49 -2.87
CA GLN A 39 3.56 4.24 -3.54
C GLN A 39 3.55 3.02 -2.61
N ASP A 40 4.47 2.95 -1.64
CA ASP A 40 4.57 1.83 -0.70
C ASP A 40 3.26 1.62 0.07
N ALA A 41 2.53 2.69 0.41
CA ALA A 41 1.26 2.57 1.12
C ALA A 41 0.20 1.84 0.29
N TRP A 42 0.13 2.13 -1.02
CA TRP A 42 -0.76 1.44 -1.95
C TRP A 42 -0.38 -0.03 -2.14
N LEU A 43 0.93 -0.31 -2.22
CA LEU A 43 1.43 -1.68 -2.28
C LEU A 43 1.00 -2.48 -1.05
N TRP A 44 1.24 -1.96 0.15
CA TRP A 44 0.86 -2.65 1.39
C TRP A 44 -0.66 -2.77 1.56
N LEU A 45 -1.45 -1.83 1.06
CA LEU A 45 -2.92 -1.94 1.06
C LEU A 45 -3.42 -3.16 0.28
N SER A 46 -2.71 -3.56 -0.78
CA SER A 46 -3.05 -4.74 -1.58
C SER A 46 -3.01 -6.04 -0.76
N ASP A 47 -2.17 -6.11 0.29
CA ASP A 47 -2.07 -7.28 1.18
C ASP A 47 -3.12 -7.27 2.31
N THR A 48 -3.77 -6.12 2.55
CA THR A 48 -4.80 -5.97 3.60
C THR A 48 -6.18 -6.48 3.18
N THR A 49 -6.41 -6.63 1.87
CA THR A 49 -7.69 -7.07 1.32
C THR A 49 -7.60 -8.50 0.81
N ASN A 50 -8.73 -9.21 0.84
CA ASN A 50 -8.90 -10.50 0.17
C ASN A 50 -9.75 -10.34 -1.12
N SER A 51 -10.19 -9.13 -1.46
CA SER A 51 -10.98 -8.85 -2.66
C SER A 51 -10.05 -8.66 -3.87
N PRO A 52 -10.15 -9.50 -4.91
CA PRO A 52 -9.32 -9.36 -6.11
C PRO A 52 -9.56 -8.05 -6.88
N VAL A 53 -10.70 -7.40 -6.65
CA VAL A 53 -11.03 -6.11 -7.26
C VAL A 53 -10.31 -4.98 -6.53
N GLU A 54 -10.39 -4.95 -5.20
CA GLU A 54 -9.68 -3.95 -4.39
C GLU A 54 -8.16 -4.10 -4.53
N GLN A 55 -7.66 -5.34 -4.52
CA GLN A 55 -6.24 -5.63 -4.66
C GLN A 55 -5.67 -5.07 -5.98
N ARG A 56 -6.38 -5.28 -7.10
CA ARG A 56 -6.01 -4.70 -8.39
C ARG A 56 -6.04 -3.19 -8.38
N GLY A 57 -7.08 -2.58 -7.84
CA GLY A 57 -7.16 -1.11 -7.74
C GLY A 57 -5.98 -0.50 -6.98
N TYR A 58 -5.54 -1.12 -5.87
CA TYR A 58 -4.37 -0.66 -5.12
C TYR A 58 -3.06 -0.80 -5.90
N ILE A 59 -2.87 -1.92 -6.59
CA ILE A 59 -1.68 -2.14 -7.43
C ILE A 59 -1.65 -1.16 -8.61
N GLU A 60 -2.79 -0.89 -9.25
CA GLU A 60 -2.91 0.07 -10.34
C GLU A 60 -2.53 1.50 -9.88
N GLN A 61 -3.01 1.92 -8.70
CA GLN A 61 -2.59 3.20 -8.11
C GLN A 61 -1.08 3.26 -7.89
N ALA A 62 -0.49 2.20 -7.34
CA ALA A 62 0.96 2.11 -7.12
C ALA A 62 1.75 2.24 -8.44
N ILE A 63 1.29 1.59 -9.52
CA ILE A 63 1.93 1.67 -10.84
C ILE A 63 1.78 3.05 -11.46
N SER A 64 0.62 3.69 -11.28
CA SER A 64 0.38 5.05 -11.79
C SER A 64 1.28 6.10 -11.15
N ILE A 65 1.76 5.86 -9.93
CA ILE A 65 2.67 6.76 -9.19
C ILE A 65 4.12 6.55 -9.64
N ASP A 66 4.58 5.31 -9.65
CA ASP A 66 5.89 4.94 -10.18
C ASP A 66 5.80 3.59 -10.93
N PRO A 67 5.85 3.61 -12.27
CA PRO A 67 5.74 2.40 -13.09
C PRO A 67 6.99 1.50 -13.05
N TYR A 68 8.12 1.97 -12.52
CA TYR A 68 9.35 1.17 -12.38
C TYR A 68 9.48 0.47 -11.04
N SER A 69 8.54 0.74 -10.16
CA SER A 69 8.48 0.16 -8.84
C SER A 69 8.15 -1.33 -8.82
N ARG A 70 8.23 -1.93 -7.63
CA ARG A 70 7.88 -3.34 -7.41
C ARG A 70 6.46 -3.69 -7.91
N ALA A 71 5.52 -2.74 -7.84
CA ALA A 71 4.17 -2.90 -8.38
C ALA A 71 4.19 -3.04 -9.91
N GLY A 72 4.96 -2.20 -10.61
CA GLY A 72 5.13 -2.26 -12.06
C GLY A 72 5.78 -3.55 -12.55
N GLN A 73 6.68 -4.11 -11.75
CA GLN A 73 7.32 -5.41 -12.05
C GLN A 73 6.35 -6.59 -11.92
N ILE A 74 5.35 -6.51 -11.04
CA ILE A 74 4.30 -7.53 -10.91
C ILE A 74 3.35 -7.47 -12.12
N ALA A 75 2.99 -6.27 -12.59
CA ALA A 75 2.08 -6.10 -13.73
C ALA A 75 2.71 -6.50 -15.08
N GLN A 76 4.02 -6.28 -15.28
CA GLN A 76 4.70 -6.64 -16.54
C GLN A 76 4.85 -8.15 -16.78
N LYS A 77 4.53 -8.99 -15.79
CA LYS A 77 4.66 -10.46 -15.89
C LYS A 77 3.34 -11.19 -16.16
N SER A 78 2.23 -10.49 -16.43
CA SER A 78 0.95 -11.11 -16.85
C SER A 78 0.80 -11.18 -18.37
#